data_AF-A0A967MWT0-F1
#
_entry.id   AF-A0A967MWT0-F1
#
_cell.length_a   1.000
_cell.length_b   1.000
_cell.length_c   1.000
_cell.angle_alpha   90.00
_cell.angle_beta   90.00
_cell.angle_gamma   90.00
#
_symmetry.space_group_name_H-M   'P 1'
#
loop_
_entity.id
_entity.type
_entity.pdbx_description
1 polymer ?
#
loop_
_entity_poly.entity_id
_entity_poly.type
_entity_poly.pdbx_seq_one_letter_code
_entity_poly.pdbx_strand_id
1 'polypeptide(L)' 'VFLNAQTSAVPFYQARGFMAEGEVFMEAGIPHRRMRRRLPPGG' A
#
# COMPACT_ATOMS: atom_id res chain seq x y z
N VAL A 1 -3.39 -4.26 -8.85
CA VAL A 1 -2.50 -4.92 -7.86
C VAL A 1 -2.71 -4.26 -6.51
N PHE A 2 -2.65 -5.02 -5.41
CA PHE A 2 -2.71 -4.50 -4.04
C PHE A 2 -1.58 -5.10 -3.19
N LEU A 3 -1.26 -4.44 -2.08
CA LEU A 3 -0.31 -4.88 -1.05
C LEU A 3 -0.67 -4.29 0.31
N ASN A 4 -0.15 -4.88 1.39
CA ASN A 4 -0.20 -4.31 2.73
C ASN A 4 1.19 -3.74 3.05
N ALA A 5 1.34 -2.42 3.03
CA ALA A 5 2.61 -1.78 3.34
C ALA A 5 2.68 -1.47 4.83
N GLN A 6 3.84 -1.66 5.45
CA GLN A 6 4.13 -1.00 6.73
C GLN A 6 3.90 0.50 6.57
N THR A 7 3.31 1.16 7.56
CA THR A 7 2.96 2.59 7.48
C THR A 7 4.17 3.48 7.19
N SER A 8 5.35 3.10 7.68
CA SER A 8 6.64 3.76 7.38
C SER A 8 7.03 3.68 5.90
N ALA A 9 6.60 2.64 5.18
CA ALA A 9 6.86 2.42 3.75
C ALA A 9 5.80 3.05 2.83
N VAL A 10 4.71 3.62 3.38
CA VAL A 10 3.63 4.23 2.57
C VAL A 10 4.16 5.30 1.59
N PRO A 11 5.03 6.27 1.99
CA PRO A 11 5.54 7.27 1.06
C PRO A 11 6.31 6.67 -0.13
N PHE A 12 7.05 5.58 0.10
CA PHE A 12 7.80 4.86 -0.94
C PHE A 12 6.88 4.26 -2.02
N TYR A 13 5.75 3.69 -1.60
CA TYR A 13 4.76 3.11 -2.51
C TYR A 13 3.89 4.18 -3.17
N GLN A 14 3.58 5.28 -2.46
CA GLN A 14 2.90 6.44 -3.05
C GLN A 14 3.70 7.03 -4.20
N ALA A 15 5.02 7.19 -4.04
CA ALA A 15 5.91 7.63 -5.12
C ALA A 15 5.92 6.68 -6.34
N ARG A 16 5.54 5.41 -6.16
CA ARG A 16 5.41 4.40 -7.22
C ARG A 16 3.99 4.26 -7.78
N GLY A 17 3.11 5.20 -7.45
CA GLY A 17 1.73 5.26 -7.95
C GLY A 17 0.74 4.36 -7.21
N PHE A 18 1.10 3.83 -6.04
CA PHE A 18 0.13 3.17 -5.17
C PHE A 18 -0.65 4.21 -4.36
N MET A 19 -1.91 3.92 -4.10
CA MET A 19 -2.79 4.74 -3.26
C MET A 19 -3.16 3.94 -2.01
N ALA A 20 -3.07 4.58 -0.85
CA ALA A 20 -3.54 3.99 0.39
C ALA A 20 -5.06 3.81 0.36
N GLU A 21 -5.54 2.70 0.92
CA GLU A 21 -6.93 2.31 0.96
C GLU A 21 -7.31 1.86 2.37
N GLY A 22 -8.42 2.38 2.88
CA GLY A 22 -8.91 2.08 4.22
C GLY A 22 -8.01 2.60 5.35
N GLU A 23 -8.24 2.01 6.52
CA GLU A 23 -7.60 2.36 7.78
C GLU A 23 -6.28 1.61 8.00
N VAL A 24 -5.51 2.11 8.96
CA VAL A 24 -4.29 1.44 9.44
C VAL A 24 -4.69 0.26 10.34
N PHE A 25 -4.02 -0.88 10.19
CA PHE A 25 -4.24 -2.07 11.02
C PHE A 25 -2.91 -2.62 11.52
N MET A 26 -2.94 -3.40 12.59
CA MET A 26 -1.75 -4.04 13.15
C MET A 26 -1.58 -5.44 12.58
N GLU A 27 -0.37 -5.76 12.12
CA GLU A 27 0.00 -7.09 11.65
C GLU A 27 1.44 -7.36 12.08
N ALA A 28 1.70 -8.54 12.67
CA ALA A 28 3.01 -8.91 13.23
C ALA A 28 3.63 -7.87 14.20
N GLY A 29 2.79 -7.14 14.93
CA GLY A 29 3.23 -6.14 15.91
C GLY A 29 3.62 -4.77 15.33
N ILE A 30 3.41 -4.54 14.03
CA ILE A 30 3.72 -3.25 13.39
C ILE A 30 2.51 -2.71 12.59
N PRO A 31 2.36 -1.38 12.50
CA PRO A 31 1.24 -0.76 11.79
C PRO A 31 1.40 -0.88 10.27
N HIS A 32 0.37 -1.39 9.62
CA HIS A 32 0.26 -1.56 8.17
C HIS A 32 -0.93 -0.79 7.60
N ARG A 33 -0.87 -0.51 6.30
CA ARG A 33 -1.94 0.09 5.53
C ARG A 33 -2.08 -0.61 4.19
N ARG A 34 -3.30 -0.93 3.79
CA ARG A 34 -3.58 -1.48 2.47
C ARG A 34 -3.29 -0.43 1.41
N MET A 35 -2.67 -0.82 0.32
CA MET A 35 -2.35 0.05 -0.81
C MET A 35 -2.70 -0.64 -2.12
N ARG A 36 -3.24 0.11 -3.08
CA ARG A 36 -3.63 -0.38 -4.40
C ARG A 36 -3.01 0.47 -5.51
N ARG A 37 -2.63 -0.17 -6.61
CA ARG A 37 -2.23 0.49 -7.85
C ARG A 37 -2.99 -0.10 -9.02
N ARG A 38 -3.53 0.77 -9.87
CA ARG A 38 -4.07 0.39 -11.18
C ARG A 38 -2.90 0.00 -12.07
N LEU A 39 -2.92 -1.23 -12.57
CA LEU A 39 -2.06 -1.57 -13.70
C LEU A 39 -2.76 -1.07 -14.96
N PRO A 40 -2.02 -0.52 -15.93
CA PRO A 40 -2.57 -0.36 -17.27
C PRO A 40 -3.03 -1.73 -17.80
N PRO A 41 -4.10 -1.80 -18.61
CA PRO A 41 -4.49 -3.04 -19.25
C PRO A 41 -3.37 -3.48 -20.20
N GLY A 42 -2.71 -4.60 -19.89
CA GLY A 42 -1.74 -5.28 -20.75
C GLY A 42 -0.30 -4.78 -20.63
N GLY A 43 0.59 -5.71 -20.28
CA GLY A 43 1.96 -5.74 -20.80
C GLY A 43 2.03 -6.82 -21.88
#